data_AF-A0AAW8APJ4-F1
#
_entry.id   AF-A0AAW8APJ4-F1
#
_cell.length_a   1.000
_cell.length_b   1.000
_cell.length_c   1.000
_cell.angle_alpha   90.00
_cell.angle_beta   90.00
_cell.angle_gamma   90.00
#
_symmetry.space_group_name_H-M   'P 1'
#
loop_
_entity.id
_entity.type
_entity.pdbx_description
1 polymer ?
#
loop_
_entity_poly.entity_id
_entity_poly.type
_entity_poly.pdbx_seq_one_letter_code
_entity_poly.pdbx_strand_id
1 'polypeptide(L)'
;MRIETAKTIITRNNSPDLPFDRSINPYRGCEHGCIYCYARPSHAYWDMSPGLDFETKLIAKSNAADVLEQQLSKPGYVCAPIN
;
A
#
# COMPACT_ATOMS: atom_id res chain seq x y z
N MET A 1 12.11 3.48 -12.64
CA MET A 1 11.33 3.47 -11.37
C MET A 1 10.29 4.57 -11.47
N ARG A 2 9.00 4.23 -11.29
CA ARG A 2 7.91 5.22 -11.32
C ARG A 2 7.64 5.71 -9.90
N ILE A 3 7.29 6.99 -9.78
CA ILE A 3 6.95 7.62 -8.51
C ILE A 3 5.48 8.02 -8.56
N GLU A 4 4.76 7.79 -7.46
CA GLU A 4 3.41 8.31 -7.25
C GLU A 4 3.36 9.20 -6.00
N THR A 5 2.47 10.18 -6.01
CA THR A 5 2.11 10.98 -4.84
C THR A 5 0.87 10.38 -4.19
N ALA A 6 1.03 9.81 -3.01
CA ALA A 6 -0.06 9.19 -2.25
C ALA A 6 -0.95 10.25 -1.58
N LYS A 7 -2.27 10.00 -1.54
CA LYS A 7 -3.22 10.82 -0.75
C LYS A 7 -3.36 10.31 0.69
N THR A 8 -3.17 9.01 0.87
CA THR A 8 -3.23 8.30 2.15
C THR A 8 -2.20 7.17 2.13
N ILE A 9 -1.71 6.77 3.29
CA ILE A 9 -0.72 5.69 3.42
C ILE A 9 -1.14 4.60 4.41
N ILE A 10 -1.93 4.94 5.43
CA ILE A 10 -2.55 3.96 6.33
C ILE A 10 -3.82 3.41 5.69
N THR A 11 -3.84 2.10 5.45
CA THR A 11 -5.03 1.33 5.09
C THR A 11 -5.60 0.67 6.34
N ARG A 12 -6.93 0.56 6.42
CA ARG A 12 -7.62 -0.15 7.52
C ARG A 12 -8.35 -1.38 7.02
N ASN A 13 -8.45 -2.38 7.87
CA ASN A 13 -9.22 -3.60 7.63
C ASN A 13 -9.96 -4.01 8.92
N ASN A 14 -11.01 -4.81 8.78
CA ASN A 14 -11.81 -5.37 9.86
C ASN A 14 -11.92 -6.90 9.75
N SER A 15 -10.92 -7.54 9.13
CA SER A 15 -10.93 -9.00 8.96
C SER A 15 -10.83 -9.66 10.33
N PRO A 16 -11.68 -10.66 10.64
CA PRO A 16 -11.56 -11.43 11.87
C PRO A 16 -10.32 -12.33 11.88
N ASP A 17 -9.68 -12.52 10.73
CA ASP A 17 -8.55 -13.44 10.52
C ASP A 17 -7.19 -12.76 10.71
N LEU A 18 -7.16 -11.43 10.84
CA LEU A 18 -5.93 -10.65 10.98
C LEU A 18 -5.82 -10.05 12.40
N PRO A 19 -4.66 -10.18 13.07
CA PRO A 19 -4.46 -9.62 14.42
C PRO A 19 -4.27 -8.09 14.44
N PHE A 20 -4.29 -7.44 13.27
CA PHE A 20 -4.07 -6.00 13.12
C PHE A 20 -5.16 -5.35 12.26
N ASP A 21 -5.52 -4.10 12.58
CA ASP A 21 -6.49 -3.32 11.82
C ASP A 21 -5.83 -2.39 10.78
N ARG A 22 -4.51 -2.18 10.82
CA ARG A 22 -3.79 -1.19 10.00
C ARG A 22 -2.63 -1.79 9.24
N SER A 23 -2.43 -1.32 8.02
CA SER A 23 -1.28 -1.66 7.21
C SER A 23 -0.79 -0.45 6.41
N ILE A 24 0.48 -0.50 6.02
CA ILE A 24 1.15 0.50 5.19
C ILE A 24 1.80 -0.21 4.02
N ASN A 25 1.58 0.32 2.81
CA ASN A 25 2.22 -0.17 1.59
C ASN A 25 2.96 0.99 0.92
N PRO A 26 4.31 1.08 1.02
CA PRO A 26 5.09 2.15 0.42
C PRO A 26 5.26 1.99 -1.10
N TYR A 27 4.99 0.79 -1.63
CA TYR A 27 5.11 0.46 -3.05
C TYR A 27 3.80 -0.07 -3.62
N ARG A 28 3.67 0.01 -4.96
CA ARG A 28 2.75 -0.82 -5.74
C ARG A 28 3.56 -1.74 -6.64
N GLY A 29 3.08 -2.98 -6.78
CA GLY A 29 3.87 -4.07 -7.33
C GLY A 29 4.53 -4.88 -6.22
N CYS A 30 4.86 -6.13 -6.52
CA CYS A 30 5.50 -7.05 -5.58
C CYS A 30 6.22 -8.17 -6.34
N GLU A 31 7.50 -8.35 -6.05
CA GLU A 31 8.35 -9.38 -6.67
C GLU A 31 7.94 -10.82 -6.28
N HIS A 32 7.15 -10.99 -5.21
CA HIS A 32 6.70 -12.30 -4.77
C HIS A 32 5.77 -12.97 -5.79
N GLY A 33 5.02 -12.19 -6.58
CA GLY A 33 4.23 -12.74 -7.68
C GLY A 33 3.11 -13.71 -7.28
N CYS A 34 2.56 -13.61 -6.06
CA CYS A 34 1.45 -14.48 -5.64
C CYS A 34 0.29 -14.41 -6.65
N ILE A 35 -0.12 -15.55 -7.20
CA ILE A 35 -1.17 -15.64 -8.21
C ILE A 35 -2.53 -15.14 -7.70
N TYR A 36 -2.77 -15.28 -6.39
CA TYR A 36 -3.99 -14.85 -5.70
C TYR A 36 -3.92 -13.39 -5.17
N CYS A 37 -2.89 -12.62 -5.53
CA CYS A 37 -2.73 -11.27 -5.00
C CYS A 37 -3.78 -10.31 -5.59
N TYR A 38 -4.65 -9.78 -4.72
CA TYR A 38 -5.70 -8.82 -5.10
C TYR A 38 -5.16 -7.52 -5.71
N ALA A 39 -3.90 -7.17 -5.46
CA ALA A 39 -3.31 -5.93 -5.91
C ALA A 39 -2.84 -5.98 -7.38
N ARG A 40 -2.75 -7.17 -8.00
CA ARG A 40 -2.28 -7.36 -9.38
C ARG A 40 -3.02 -6.48 -10.41
N PRO A 41 -4.36 -6.37 -10.40
CA PRO A 41 -5.09 -5.54 -11.36
C PRO A 41 -4.73 -4.05 -11.28
N SER A 42 -4.13 -3.58 -10.19
CA SER A 42 -3.81 -2.15 -10.05
C SER A 42 -2.81 -1.64 -11.09
N HIS A 43 -1.90 -2.49 -11.59
CA HIS A 43 -0.95 -2.11 -12.64
C HIS A 43 -1.63 -1.76 -13.97
N ALA A 44 -2.84 -2.29 -14.23
CA ALA A 44 -3.59 -1.98 -15.44
C ALA A 44 -4.04 -0.51 -15.51
N TYR A 45 -4.18 0.20 -14.37
CA TYR A 45 -4.50 1.64 -14.36
C TYR A 45 -3.37 2.50 -14.95
N TRP A 46 -2.19 1.92 -15.16
CA TRP A 46 -1.00 2.58 -15.68
C TRP A 46 -0.54 1.99 -17.02
N ASP A 47 -1.43 1.29 -17.72
CA ASP A 47 -1.15 0.56 -18.96
C ASP A 47 -0.01 -0.46 -18.81
N MET A 48 0.16 -1.00 -17.60
CA MET A 48 1.14 -2.02 -17.27
C MET A 48 0.47 -3.39 -17.13
N SER A 49 1.22 -4.45 -17.44
CA SER A 49 0.76 -5.82 -17.26
C SER A 49 0.46 -6.11 -15.79
N PRO A 50 -0.75 -6.58 -15.43
CA PRO A 50 -1.06 -7.02 -14.07
C PRO A 50 -0.34 -8.34 -13.70
N GLY A 51 0.43 -8.90 -14.63
CA GLY A 51 1.34 -10.01 -14.37
C GLY A 51 2.79 -9.54 -14.32
N LEU A 52 3.46 -9.59 -15.47
CA LEU A 52 4.90 -9.39 -15.56
C LEU A 52 5.36 -8.05 -14.99
N ASP A 53 4.66 -6.96 -15.27
CA ASP A 53 5.06 -5.64 -14.78
C ASP A 53 4.73 -5.46 -13.29
N PHE A 54 3.69 -6.10 -12.76
CA PHE A 54 3.42 -6.10 -11.32
C PHE A 54 4.58 -6.73 -10.53
N GLU A 55 5.20 -7.76 -11.09
CA GLU A 55 6.28 -8.53 -10.46
C GLU A 55 7.65 -7.86 -10.65
N THR A 56 7.85 -7.11 -11.74
CA THR A 56 9.16 -6.58 -12.12
C THR A 56 9.29 -5.05 -12.01
N LYS A 57 8.19 -4.32 -11.86
CA LYS A 57 8.18 -2.84 -11.83
C LYS A 57 7.43 -2.31 -10.62
N LEU A 58 8.20 -1.90 -9.62
CA LEU A 58 7.68 -1.18 -8.46
C LEU A 58 7.39 0.29 -8.78
N ILE A 59 6.25 0.77 -8.26
CA ILE A 59 5.89 2.20 -8.20
C ILE A 59 6.04 2.64 -6.75
N ALA A 60 6.89 3.64 -6.48
CA ALA A 60 7.16 4.11 -5.12
C ALA A 60 6.31 5.32 -4.75
N LYS A 61 5.76 5.32 -3.53
CA LYS A 61 5.10 6.48 -2.93
C LYS A 61 6.14 7.39 -2.28
N SER A 62 6.64 8.38 -3.01
CA SER A 62 7.77 9.21 -2.52
C SER A 62 7.42 10.05 -1.29
N ASN A 63 6.16 10.46 -1.14
CA ASN A 63 5.66 11.24 -0.01
C ASN A 63 5.10 10.37 1.13
N ALA A 64 5.40 9.06 1.16
CA ALA A 64 4.82 8.15 2.14
C ALA A 64 5.09 8.57 3.60
N ALA A 65 6.29 9.08 3.90
CA ALA A 65 6.65 9.55 5.23
C ALA A 65 5.84 10.78 5.65
N ASP A 66 5.79 11.81 4.78
CA ASP A 66 5.05 13.05 5.05
C ASP A 66 3.56 12.78 5.27
N VAL A 67 2.97 11.92 4.42
CA VAL A 67 1.55 11.55 4.55
C VAL A 67 1.32 10.71 5.80
N LEU A 68 2.26 9.85 6.18
CA LEU A 68 2.16 9.08 7.42
C LEU A 68 2.12 10.01 8.62
N GLU A 69 3.08 10.94 8.71
CA GLU A 69 3.14 11.93 9.78
C GLU A 69 1.84 12.74 9.87
N GLN A 70 1.34 13.24 8.73
CA GLN A 70 0.07 13.97 8.67
C GLN A 70 -1.11 13.13 9.15
N GLN A 71 -1.18 11.85 8.79
CA GLN A 71 -2.27 10.97 9.20
C GLN A 71 -2.21 10.61 10.69
N LEU A 72 -1.01 10.37 11.22
CA LEU A 72 -0.79 10.09 12.65
C LEU A 72 -1.07 11.32 13.53
N SER A 73 -0.83 12.53 13.01
CA SER A 73 -1.00 13.79 13.73
C SER A 73 -2.44 14.31 13.80
N LYS A 74 -3.41 13.60 13.19
CA LYS A 74 -4.82 14.02 13.23
C LYS A 74 -5.36 13.96 14.66
N PRO A 75 -6.10 14.98 15.15
CA PRO A 75 -6.60 15.00 16.55
C PRO A 75 -7.43 13.78 16.98
N GLY A 76 -8.07 13.09 16.02
CA GLY A 76 -8.85 11.86 16.29
C GLY A 76 -8.09 10.55 16.04
N TYR A 77 -6.79 10.58 15.77
CA TYR A 77 -6.03 9.36 15.56
C TYR A 77 -5.79 8.64 16.88
N VAL A 78 -6.23 7.38 16.97
CA VAL A 78 -6.05 6.52 18.14
C VAL A 78 -4.97 5.49 17.83
N CYS A 79 -3.83 5.55 18.51
CA CYS A 79 -2.75 4.55 18.37
C CYS A 79 -3.22 3.15 18.79
N ALA A 80 -2.72 2.14 18.11
CA ALA A 80 -2.91 0.73 18.46
C ALA A 80 -1.55 0.01 18.39
N PRO A 81 -1.31 -0.98 19.27
CA PRO A 81 -0.08 -1.77 19.22
C PRO A 81 -0.04 -2.64 17.95
N ILE A 82 1.17 -2.96 17.52
CA ILE A 82 1.44 -3.93 16.46
C ILE A 82 1.60 -5.28 17.18
N ASN A 83 0.48 -5.97 17.42
CA ASN A 83 0.47 -7.29 18.05
C ASN A 83 0.71 -8.40 17.03
#